data_AF-A0A7L0MPT2-F1
#
_entry.id   AF-A0A7L0MPT2-F1
#
_cell.length_a   1.000
_cell.length_b   1.000
_cell.length_c   1.000
_cell.angle_alpha   90.00
_cell.angle_beta   90.00
_cell.angle_gamma   90.00
#
_symmetry.space_group_name_H-M   'P 1'
#
loop_
_entity.id
_entity.type
_entity.pdbx_description
1 polymer ?
#
loop_
_entity_poly.entity_id
_entity_poly.type
_entity_poly.pdbx_seq_one_letter_code
_entity_poly.pdbx_strand_id
1 'polypeptide(L)'
;MILLNSSMFPLSEEPESNRKLHHLLNVVTDALMWVIAKSGIPSQQQTTRLANLLMLLSHVRHASNKGMEHLLSMKCKNVVPVYDLLLEMLNAHTLRG
;
A
#
# COMPACT_ATOMS: atom_id res chain seq x y z
N MET A 1 -2.21 -5.08 -4.48
CA MET A 1 -2.85 -4.68 -3.21
C MET A 1 -2.25 -3.42 -2.59
N ILE A 2 -0.92 -3.27 -2.51
CA ILE A 2 -0.26 -2.09 -1.87
C ILE A 2 -0.81 -0.75 -2.37
N LEU A 3 -0.87 -0.55 -3.70
CA LEU A 3 -1.34 0.70 -4.31
C LEU A 3 -2.84 0.95 -4.14
N LEU A 4 -3.65 -0.12 -4.10
CA LEU A 4 -5.10 -0.02 -3.97
C LEU A 4 -5.56 0.13 -2.52
N ASN A 5 -4.72 -0.30 -1.57
CA ASN A 5 -4.97 -0.21 -0.13
C ASN A 5 -4.17 0.92 0.54
N SER A 6 -3.42 1.72 -0.23
CA SER A 6 -2.81 2.92 0.32
C SER A 6 -3.92 3.91 0.65
N SER A 7 -3.98 4.37 1.90
CA SER A 7 -4.85 5.47 2.36
C SER A 7 -4.56 6.82 1.68
N MET A 8 -3.85 6.81 0.55
CA MET A 8 -3.51 7.94 -0.31
C MET A 8 -4.71 8.52 -1.04
N PHE A 9 -5.79 7.76 -1.19
CA PHE A 9 -7.06 8.36 -1.57
C PHE A 9 -7.61 9.09 -0.35
N PRO A 10 -7.72 10.45 -0.36
CA PRO A 10 -8.75 11.03 0.49
C PRO A 10 -10.02 10.26 0.10
N LEU A 11 -10.80 9.81 1.08
CA LEU A 11 -12.16 9.33 0.84
C LEU A 11 -12.76 10.25 -0.22
N SER A 12 -12.76 9.78 -1.46
CA SER A 12 -13.08 10.67 -2.56
C SER A 12 -14.51 11.06 -2.27
N GLU A 13 -14.80 12.35 -2.26
CA GLU A 13 -16.14 12.87 -2.02
C GLU A 13 -17.16 12.30 -3.04
N GLU A 14 -16.66 11.61 -4.07
CA GLU A 14 -17.36 10.74 -5.00
C GLU A 14 -17.50 9.28 -4.47
N PRO A 15 -18.63 8.90 -3.85
CA PRO A 15 -18.87 7.56 -3.33
C PRO A 15 -18.79 6.46 -4.40
N GLU A 16 -18.97 6.80 -5.68
CA GLU A 16 -18.87 5.86 -6.78
C GLU A 16 -17.42 5.42 -7.07
N SER A 17 -16.45 6.33 -6.93
CA SER A 17 -15.03 6.00 -7.09
C SER A 17 -14.55 5.03 -6.01
N ASN A 18 -15.00 5.23 -4.76
CA ASN A 18 -14.69 4.35 -3.65
C ASN A 18 -15.29 2.94 -3.86
N ARG A 19 -16.51 2.86 -4.39
CA ARG A 19 -17.13 1.58 -4.79
C ARG A 19 -16.31 0.85 -5.86
N LYS A 20 -15.87 1.55 -6.90
CA LYS A 20 -15.00 0.99 -7.95
C LYS A 20 -13.67 0.48 -7.38
N LEU A 21 -13.07 1.22 -6.45
CA LEU A 21 -11.83 0.84 -5.77
C LEU A 21 -12.02 -0.41 -4.88
N HIS A 22 -13.07 -0.46 -4.08
CA HIS A 22 -13.41 -1.65 -3.28
C HIS A 22 -13.69 -2.87 -4.15
N HIS A 23 -14.39 -2.68 -5.28
CA HIS A 23 -14.61 -3.75 -6.24
C HIS A 23 -13.28 -4.29 -6.79
N LEU A 24 -12.37 -3.41 -7.20
CA LEU A 24 -11.05 -3.83 -7.70
C LEU A 24 -10.22 -4.54 -6.63
N LEU A 25 -10.28 -4.09 -5.37
CA LEU A 25 -9.65 -4.78 -4.24
C LEU A 25 -10.21 -6.19 -4.05
N ASN A 26 -11.53 -6.36 -4.14
CA ASN A 26 -12.17 -7.65 -4.02
C ASN A 26 -11.72 -8.59 -5.16
N VAL A 27 -11.75 -8.12 -6.41
CA VAL A 27 -11.30 -8.92 -7.57
C VAL A 27 -9.85 -9.39 -7.41
N VAL A 28 -8.95 -8.51 -6.93
CA VAL A 28 -7.55 -8.88 -6.68
C VAL A 28 -7.43 -9.87 -5.52
N THR A 29 -8.27 -9.75 -4.50
CA THR A 29 -8.29 -10.68 -3.35
C THR A 29 -8.77 -12.06 -3.77
N ASP A 30 -9.82 -12.12 -4.58
CA ASP A 30 -10.37 -13.36 -5.14
C ASP A 30 -9.35 -14.05 -6.04
N ALA A 31 -8.67 -13.29 -6.90
CA ALA A 31 -7.59 -13.82 -7.73
C ALA A 31 -6.43 -14.38 -6.88
N LEU A 32 -6.04 -13.69 -5.80
CA LEU A 32 -5.01 -14.17 -4.88
C LEU A 32 -5.45 -15.45 -4.16
N MET A 33 -6.70 -15.51 -3.71
CA MET A 33 -7.27 -16.69 -3.08
C MET A 33 -7.33 -17.88 -4.06
N TRP A 34 -7.68 -17.64 -5.33
CA TRP A 34 -7.63 -18.64 -6.39
C TRP A 34 -6.21 -19.19 -6.61
N VAL A 35 -5.19 -18.33 -6.64
CA VAL A 35 -3.78 -18.75 -6.75
C VAL A 35 -3.36 -19.60 -5.53
N ILE A 36 -3.77 -19.20 -4.32
CA ILE A 36 -3.50 -19.95 -3.09
C ILE A 36 -4.17 -21.33 -3.15
N ALA A 37 -5.43 -21.41 -3.57
CA ALA A 37 -6.15 -22.68 -3.70
C ALA A 37 -5.46 -23.62 -4.71
N LYS A 38 -4.96 -23.07 -5.82
CA LYS A 38 -4.25 -23.83 -6.85
C LYS A 38 -2.89 -24.38 -6.40
N SER A 39 -2.31 -23.84 -5.32
CA SER A 39 -1.01 -24.28 -4.80
C SER A 39 -1.02 -25.61 -4.03
N GLY A 40 -2.18 -26.28 -3.93
CA GLY A 40 -2.32 -27.58 -3.26
C GLY A 40 -2.43 -27.51 -1.73
N ILE A 41 -2.65 -26.31 -1.19
CA ILE A 41 -2.79 -26.07 0.25
C ILE A 41 -4.19 -26.51 0.72
N PRO A 42 -4.30 -27.24 1.86
CA PRO A 42 -5.60 -27.61 2.43
C PRO A 42 -6.49 -26.39 2.63
N SER A 43 -7.80 -26.52 2.37
CA SER A 43 -8.78 -25.42 2.47
C SER A 43 -8.70 -24.65 3.78
N GLN A 44 -8.52 -25.35 4.91
CA GLN A 44 -8.38 -24.76 6.24
C GLN A 44 -7.17 -23.81 6.37
N GLN A 45 -6.10 -24.03 5.59
CA GLN A 45 -4.88 -23.22 5.62
C GLN A 45 -4.88 -22.07 4.61
N GLN A 46 -5.77 -22.08 3.62
CA GLN A 46 -5.81 -21.06 2.56
C GLN A 46 -6.12 -19.67 3.14
N THR A 47 -7.13 -19.58 4.00
CA THR A 47 -7.50 -18.32 4.68
C THR A 47 -6.37 -17.81 5.58
N THR A 48 -5.70 -18.71 6.31
CA THR A 48 -4.54 -18.34 7.15
C THR A 48 -3.40 -17.79 6.31
N ARG A 49 -3.09 -18.42 5.16
CA ARG A 49 -2.06 -17.94 4.25
C ARG A 49 -2.41 -16.56 3.69
N LEU A 50 -3.67 -16.35 3.28
CA LEU A 50 -4.14 -15.06 2.80
C LEU A 50 -3.98 -13.98 3.90
N ALA A 51 -4.43 -14.26 5.12
CA ALA A 51 -4.29 -13.35 6.25
C ALA A 51 -2.82 -12.97 6.51
N ASN A 52 -1.91 -13.95 6.52
CA ASN A 52 -0.49 -13.71 6.72
C ASN A 52 0.11 -12.81 5.62
N LEU A 53 -0.26 -13.03 4.36
CA LEU A 53 0.20 -12.18 3.24
C LEU A 53 -0.31 -10.75 3.35
N LEU A 54 -1.58 -10.58 3.73
CA LEU A 54 -2.17 -9.26 3.96
C LEU A 54 -1.51 -8.54 5.15
N MET A 55 -1.15 -9.29 6.20
CA MET A 55 -0.48 -8.76 7.38
C MET A 55 0.91 -8.18 7.04
N LEU A 56 1.65 -8.81 6.13
CA LEU A 56 2.94 -8.29 5.65
C LEU A 56 2.83 -6.91 4.97
N LEU A 57 1.68 -6.58 4.38
CA LEU A 57 1.45 -5.24 3.81
C LEU A 57 1.56 -4.15 4.87
N SER A 58 1.19 -4.45 6.12
CA SER A 58 1.34 -3.50 7.23
C SER A 58 2.81 -3.22 7.56
N HIS A 59 3.67 -4.24 7.49
CA HIS A 59 5.11 -4.10 7.68
C HIS A 59 5.74 -3.30 6.54
N VAL A 60 5.35 -3.56 5.29
CA VAL A 60 5.81 -2.79 4.13
C VAL A 60 5.43 -1.31 4.28
N ARG A 61 4.19 -1.01 4.68
CA ARG A 61 3.75 0.36 4.96
C ARG A 61 4.60 1.02 6.06
N HIS A 62 4.85 0.31 7.15
CA HIS A 62 5.66 0.85 8.25
C HIS A 62 7.10 1.17 7.80
N ALA A 63 7.75 0.23 7.11
CA ALA A 63 9.10 0.43 6.57
C ALA A 63 9.15 1.58 5.56
N SER A 64 8.13 1.68 4.68
CA SER A 64 8.00 2.78 3.72
C SER A 64 7.88 4.14 4.41
N ASN A 65 7.05 4.25 5.45
CA ASN A 65 6.90 5.49 6.22
C ASN A 65 8.23 5.90 6.86
N LYS A 66 8.95 4.93 7.45
CA LYS A 66 10.28 5.19 8.03
C LYS A 66 11.31 5.62 7.00
N GLY A 67 11.34 4.97 5.83
CA GLY A 67 12.22 5.37 4.73
C GLY A 67 11.94 6.78 4.24
N MET A 68 10.67 7.18 4.21
CA MET A 68 10.25 8.52 3.78
C MET A 68 10.58 9.60 4.82
N GLU A 69 10.35 9.35 6.11
CA GLU A 69 10.81 10.23 7.21
C GLU A 69 12.34 10.44 7.13
N HIS A 70 13.08 9.36 6.87
CA HIS A 70 14.52 9.41 6.73
C HIS A 70 14.95 10.23 5.51
N LEU A 71 14.32 10.02 4.35
CA LEU A 71 14.61 10.77 3.13
C LEU A 71 14.33 12.27 3.30
N LEU A 72 13.23 12.62 3.98
CA LEU A 72 12.93 14.01 4.33
C LEU A 72 14.01 14.61 5.24
N SER A 73 14.47 13.86 6.24
CA SER A 73 15.58 14.29 7.11
C SER A 73 16.87 14.53 6.33
N MET A 74 17.24 13.63 5.41
CA MET A 74 18.42 13.76 4.56
C MET A 74 18.33 14.98 3.64
N LYS A 75 17.14 15.22 3.07
CA LYS A 75 16.87 16.42 2.25
C LYS A 75 17.03 17.69 3.08
N CYS A 76 16.45 17.77 4.28
CA CYS A 76 16.56 18.96 5.14
C CYS A 76 17.99 19.25 5.59
N LYS A 77 18.82 18.20 5.71
CA LYS A 77 20.25 18.32 6.02
C LYS A 77 21.12 18.56 4.78
N ASN A 78 20.53 18.68 3.59
CA ASN A 78 21.21 18.79 2.30
C ASN A 78 22.24 17.66 2.05
N VAL A 79 22.00 16.48 2.60
CA VAL A 79 22.92 15.33 2.49
C VAL A 79 22.80 14.64 1.14
N VAL A 80 21.61 14.68 0.52
CA VAL A 80 21.34 14.06 -0.78
C VAL A 80 20.54 15.03 -1.66
N PRO A 81 20.91 15.20 -2.94
CA PRO A 81 20.06 15.90 -3.90
C PRO A 81 18.83 15.03 -4.21
N VAL A 82 17.65 15.63 -4.23
CA VAL A 82 16.38 14.97 -4.54
C VAL A 82 15.86 15.56 -5.85
N TYR A 83 15.56 14.69 -6.83
CA TYR A 83 14.97 15.12 -8.11
C TYR A 83 13.58 15.74 -7.92
N ASP A 84 13.19 16.65 -8.83
CA ASP A 84 11.95 17.43 -8.72
C ASP A 84 10.70 16.58 -8.52
N LEU A 85 10.51 15.50 -9.30
CA LEU A 85 9.38 14.59 -9.14
C LEU A 85 9.38 13.88 -7.78
N LEU A 86 10.55 13.42 -7.33
CA LEU A 86 10.67 12.75 -6.04
C LEU A 86 10.43 13.72 -4.88
N LEU A 87 10.85 14.98 -5.05
CA LEU A 87 10.61 16.05 -4.09
C LEU A 87 9.12 16.40 -4.01
N GLU A 88 8.43 16.47 -5.14
CA GLU A 88 6.99 16.70 -5.20
C GLU A 88 6.22 15.58 -4.48
N MET A 89 6.56 14.32 -4.75
CA MET A 89 5.97 13.17 -4.06
C MET A 89 6.23 13.18 -2.55
N LEU A 90 7.44 13.56 -2.13
CA LEU A 90 7.82 13.67 -0.72
C LEU A 90 7.05 14.80 -0.01
N ASN A 91 6.87 15.94 -0.66
CA ASN A 91 6.11 17.06 -0.12
C ASN A 91 4.61 16.75 0.00
N ALA A 92 4.04 16.04 -0.98
CA ALA A 92 2.64 15.62 -0.94
C ALA A 92 2.33 14.68 0.25
N HIS A 93 3.33 13.96 0.75
CA HIS A 93 3.22 13.17 1.96
C HIS A 93 3.22 14.02 3.24
N THR A 94 4.12 15.00 3.36
CA THR A 94 4.22 15.88 4.54
C THR A 94 2.99 16.76 4.73
N LEU A 95 2.32 17.18 3.65
CA LEU A 95 1.09 17.99 3.70
C LEU A 95 -0.13 17.23 4.24
N ARG A 96 -0.03 15.90 4.43
CA ARG A 96 -1.12 15.03 4.87
C ARG A 96 -0.92 14.42 6.26
N GLY A 97 0.20 14.68 6.91
CA GLY A 97 0.47 14.30 8.31
C GLY A 97 0.35 15.52 9.22
#